data_AF-A0A1G9H6M1-F1
#
_entry.id   AF-A0A1G9H6M1-F1
#
_cell.length_a   1.000
_cell.length_b   1.000
_cell.length_c   1.000
_cell.angle_alpha   90.00
_cell.angle_beta   90.00
_cell.angle_gamma   90.00
#
_symmetry.space_group_name_H-M   'P 1'
#
loop_
_entity.id
_entity.type
_entity.pdbx_description
1 polymer ?
#
loop_
_entity_poly.entity_id
_entity_poly.type
_entity_poly.pdbx_seq_one_letter_code
_entity_poly.pdbx_strand_id
1 'polypeptide(L)'
;MSTALLQELHQEVRRLYIAGSDLAAGDFRLKRLLPQFQQLGERAAVFKRLGEGITSLVEPGAGDGAPAAVRLQELTLLLESVLYTQGVSAPDEAPGELRSRNFTLDTRLPYRKLAAVRQALTTTGSGRYEIVIEAFKDGMFQDLRLLPLAIAALNDPYSEIAEFAMTAILPSYGPAITGYLIETLNLAGGKSEVRKLKVIAKAGGTEVLEEIFKAAEEGSDDIRAAAIECLGGHDAYLPVLLEWSKDKKKVIREAAYKALATGGSSQGEDRLYEAFAAKKDRELVADALAYSSSAPLMERLSALYMQELREAPQKNEDKKKTEQVWNSIRPFTTVLSGQQNPLLDELYSYVIQDHGRFSSLGFTTVMNEAAWYKQRAGTEAAFEELQHLEKLDSRYFPHLFRAAQQLMSAEELYKQFGGTLINKLKAVVTKDSAQRNKLLMDTIKEQVMNAEEIWYDAAWDPQRDRQYRETAMLAPDKIAAAWDPRWLDLFIHRDVPELVCAFARPDHAESRRYLLNKLSGQKELQRMLRNHDVLPNLFTGLARSGMPDHDLHELLISVLENGKSYLPYRFDYFLFQLMLGFPASYHSRLEALVPNQRYYESRAQLEYVIHHLKGQE
;
A
#
# COMPACT_ATOMS: atom_id res chain seq x y z
N MET A 1 30.11 28.04 52.82
CA MET A 1 29.25 28.96 53.57
C MET A 1 27.98 28.22 53.96
N SER A 2 27.41 28.45 55.15
CA SER A 2 26.17 27.76 55.56
C SER A 2 24.97 28.33 54.79
N THR A 3 24.73 27.82 53.58
CA THR A 3 23.57 28.17 52.73
C THR A 3 22.26 27.87 53.46
N ALA A 4 22.22 26.78 54.24
CA ALA A 4 21.08 26.39 55.06
C ALA A 4 20.65 27.49 56.06
N LEU A 5 21.60 28.10 56.76
CA LEU A 5 21.30 29.14 57.75
C LEU A 5 20.72 30.42 57.11
N LEU A 6 21.24 30.81 55.94
CA LEU A 6 20.70 31.95 55.18
C LEU A 6 19.30 31.64 54.63
N GLN A 7 19.04 30.40 54.22
CA GLN A 7 17.71 29.96 53.78
C GLN A 7 16.71 29.92 54.94
N GLU A 8 17.12 29.48 56.13
CA GLU A 8 16.28 29.53 57.33
C GLU A 8 15.92 30.97 57.70
N LEU A 9 16.89 31.89 57.69
CA LEU A 9 16.60 33.31 57.91
C LEU A 9 15.64 33.86 56.86
N HIS A 10 15.80 33.47 55.60
CA HIS A 10 14.95 33.93 54.50
C HIS A 10 13.51 33.46 54.67
N GLN A 11 13.30 32.22 55.15
CA GLN A 11 11.98 31.71 55.50
C GLN A 11 11.33 32.53 56.64
N GLU A 12 12.10 32.87 57.68
CA GLU A 12 11.57 33.62 58.83
C GLU A 12 11.24 35.07 58.48
N VAL A 13 12.10 35.73 57.70
CA VAL A 13 11.84 37.08 57.19
C VAL A 13 10.60 37.10 56.29
N ARG A 14 10.46 36.11 55.38
CA ARG A 14 9.28 35.97 54.53
C ARG A 14 8.00 35.75 55.35
N ARG A 15 8.07 34.94 56.42
CA ARG A 15 6.94 34.76 57.34
C ARG A 15 6.52 36.09 57.96
N LEU A 16 7.46 36.94 58.37
CA LEU A 16 7.15 38.24 58.97
C LEU A 16 6.54 39.22 57.96
N TYR A 17 6.90 39.18 56.67
CA TYR A 17 6.16 39.94 55.66
C TYR A 17 4.70 39.52 55.53
N ILE A 18 4.42 38.22 55.65
CA ILE A 18 3.06 37.68 55.53
C ILE A 18 2.25 38.00 56.80
N ALA A 19 2.86 37.82 57.97
CA ALA A 19 2.19 37.96 59.26
C ALA A 19 2.07 39.43 59.74
N GLY A 20 2.92 40.32 59.22
CA GLY A 20 3.01 41.73 59.61
C GLY A 20 4.28 42.03 60.41
N SER A 21 4.95 43.13 60.06
CA SER A 21 6.23 43.54 60.66
C SER A 21 6.18 43.82 62.15
N ASP A 22 5.01 44.19 62.68
CA ASP A 22 4.81 44.50 64.10
C ASP A 22 5.03 43.28 65.02
N LEU A 23 4.97 42.07 64.45
CA LEU A 23 5.25 40.82 65.16
C LEU A 23 6.74 40.46 65.24
N ALA A 24 7.63 41.29 64.66
CA ALA A 24 9.07 41.03 64.68
C ALA A 24 9.68 41.25 66.08
N ALA A 25 9.15 42.19 66.85
CA ALA A 25 9.62 42.49 68.20
C ALA A 25 9.42 41.27 69.11
N GLY A 26 10.51 40.76 69.69
CA GLY A 26 10.49 39.58 70.53
C GLY A 26 10.29 38.24 69.80
N ASP A 27 10.33 38.21 68.46
CA ASP A 27 10.09 36.98 67.68
C ASP A 27 11.07 35.85 68.08
N PHE A 28 10.52 34.76 68.63
CA PHE A 28 11.32 33.64 69.14
C PHE A 28 12.15 32.94 68.05
N ARG A 29 11.66 32.88 66.80
CA ARG A 29 12.35 32.17 65.71
C ARG A 29 13.56 32.96 65.25
N LEU A 30 13.44 34.28 65.12
CA LEU A 30 14.58 35.16 64.88
C LEU A 30 15.59 35.15 66.05
N LYS A 31 15.12 35.17 67.31
CA LYS A 31 15.98 35.02 68.50
C LYS A 31 16.78 33.73 68.48
N ARG A 32 16.17 32.63 68.04
CA ARG A 32 16.82 31.32 67.93
C ARG A 32 17.95 31.31 66.89
N LEU A 33 17.80 32.06 65.80
CA LEU A 33 18.81 32.15 64.74
C LEU A 33 19.96 33.12 65.10
N LEU A 34 19.66 34.17 65.88
CA LEU A 34 20.59 35.26 66.18
C LEU A 34 21.99 34.83 66.69
N PRO A 35 22.15 33.89 67.64
CA PRO A 35 23.47 33.48 68.12
C PRO A 35 24.36 32.90 67.01
N GLN A 36 23.78 32.18 66.05
CA GLN A 36 24.53 31.60 64.93
C GLN A 36 25.03 32.69 63.98
N PHE A 37 24.23 33.73 63.73
CA PHE A 37 24.64 34.90 62.94
C PHE A 37 25.71 35.74 63.65
N GLN A 38 25.61 35.91 64.98
CA GLN A 38 26.63 36.61 65.77
C GLN A 38 27.97 35.87 65.75
N GLN A 39 27.96 34.55 65.96
CA GLN A 39 29.17 33.72 65.92
C GLN A 39 29.83 33.74 64.54
N LEU A 40 29.05 33.64 63.46
CA LEU A 40 29.59 33.79 62.09
C LEU A 40 30.02 35.22 61.79
N GLY A 41 29.39 36.21 62.43
CA GLY A 41 29.72 37.62 62.33
C GLY A 41 31.10 37.99 62.87
N GLU A 42 31.63 37.23 63.83
CA GLU A 42 33.03 37.37 64.27
C GLU A 42 34.04 37.09 63.15
N ARG A 43 33.64 36.28 62.16
CA ARG A 43 34.49 35.82 61.06
C ARG A 43 34.20 36.51 59.73
N ALA A 44 32.99 37.06 59.54
CA ALA A 44 32.65 37.80 58.32
C ALA A 44 31.67 38.95 58.57
N ALA A 45 32.02 40.11 58.03
CA ALA A 45 31.24 41.35 58.18
C ALA A 45 29.79 41.24 57.67
N VAL A 46 29.54 40.40 56.65
CA VAL A 46 28.20 40.18 56.10
C VAL A 46 27.27 39.49 57.10
N PHE A 47 27.74 38.42 57.76
CA PHE A 47 26.96 37.75 58.81
C PHE A 47 26.80 38.63 60.05
N LYS A 48 27.79 39.47 60.35
CA LYS A 48 27.69 40.48 61.41
C LYS A 48 26.55 41.46 61.14
N ARG A 49 26.47 42.02 59.93
CA ARG A 49 25.40 42.93 59.52
C ARG A 49 24.01 42.26 59.49
N LEU A 50 23.93 41.00 59.06
CA LEU A 50 22.69 40.23 59.13
C LEU A 50 22.26 40.01 60.61
N GLY A 51 23.20 39.68 61.49
CA GLY A 51 22.95 39.56 62.93
C GLY A 51 22.51 40.88 63.60
N GLU A 52 23.14 41.99 63.22
CA GLU A 52 22.73 43.35 63.66
C GLU A 52 21.31 43.68 63.18
N GLY A 53 20.96 43.35 61.93
CA GLY A 53 19.61 43.51 61.40
C GLY A 53 18.56 42.64 62.11
N ILE A 54 18.90 41.39 62.43
CA ILE A 54 18.04 40.52 63.27
C ILE A 54 17.85 41.14 64.66
N THR A 55 18.93 41.63 65.28
CA THR A 55 18.89 42.26 66.61
C THR A 55 17.99 43.50 66.59
N SER A 56 18.13 44.37 65.59
CA SER A 56 17.33 45.59 65.44
C SER A 56 15.83 45.31 65.24
N LEU A 57 15.47 44.16 64.65
CA LEU A 57 14.08 43.73 64.50
C LEU A 57 13.48 43.15 65.78
N VAL A 58 14.27 42.36 66.51
CA VAL A 58 13.80 41.60 67.66
C VAL A 58 13.82 42.44 68.94
N GLU A 59 14.81 43.31 69.08
CA GLU A 59 15.05 44.16 70.26
C GLU A 59 15.14 45.63 69.82
N PRO A 60 14.03 46.24 69.37
CA PRO A 60 14.05 47.62 68.95
C PRO A 60 14.42 48.52 70.14
N GLY A 61 15.53 49.26 70.02
CA GLY A 61 15.99 50.17 71.06
C GLY A 61 14.97 51.29 71.33
N ALA A 62 14.83 51.70 72.59
CA ALA A 62 14.00 52.84 72.96
C ALA A 62 14.54 54.13 72.29
N GLY A 63 13.85 54.62 71.26
CA GLY A 63 14.23 55.83 70.51
C GLY A 63 14.78 55.60 69.10
N ASP A 64 14.84 54.35 68.63
CA ASP A 64 15.28 54.03 67.28
C ASP A 64 14.11 54.29 66.30
N GLY A 65 14.09 55.47 65.66
CA GLY A 65 12.91 56.03 64.97
C GLY A 65 12.43 55.32 63.70
N ALA A 66 13.09 54.25 63.25
CA ALA A 66 12.68 53.50 62.07
C ALA A 66 11.56 52.48 62.38
N PRO A 67 10.43 52.49 61.64
CA PRO A 67 9.36 51.49 61.78
C PRO A 67 9.86 50.05 61.57
N ALA A 68 9.22 49.07 62.20
CA ALA A 68 9.58 47.65 62.08
C ALA A 68 9.58 47.16 60.62
N ALA A 69 8.66 47.67 59.79
CA ALA A 69 8.60 47.38 58.36
C ALA A 69 9.88 47.79 57.61
N VAL A 70 10.49 48.92 57.97
CA VAL A 70 11.72 49.42 57.33
C VAL A 70 12.90 48.53 57.70
N ARG A 71 13.04 48.16 58.97
CA ARG A 71 14.10 47.25 59.43
C ARG A 71 13.98 45.86 58.82
N LEU A 72 12.74 45.38 58.66
CA LEU A 72 12.46 44.09 58.02
C LEU A 72 12.92 44.15 56.56
N GLN A 73 12.58 45.23 55.87
CA GLN A 73 13.02 45.48 54.50
C GLN A 73 14.54 45.54 54.37
N GLU A 74 15.23 46.27 55.24
CA GLU A 74 16.70 46.37 55.23
C GLU A 74 17.39 45.02 55.45
N LEU A 75 16.93 44.23 56.43
CA LEU A 75 17.44 42.88 56.67
C LEU A 75 17.21 41.98 55.44
N THR A 76 16.02 42.06 54.84
CA THR A 76 15.65 41.26 53.67
C THR A 76 16.53 41.60 52.48
N LEU A 77 16.71 42.88 52.18
CA LEU A 77 17.52 43.34 51.05
C LEU A 77 18.96 42.87 51.16
N LEU A 78 19.53 42.95 52.37
CA LEU A 78 20.88 42.44 52.62
C LEU A 78 20.93 40.91 52.44
N LEU A 79 19.96 40.19 53.00
CA LEU A 79 19.88 38.73 52.90
C LEU A 79 19.74 38.24 51.46
N GLU A 80 18.83 38.83 50.68
CA GLU A 80 18.63 38.50 49.27
C GLU A 80 19.88 38.81 48.46
N SER A 81 20.53 39.95 48.70
CA SER A 81 21.80 40.29 48.04
C SER A 81 22.87 39.22 48.28
N VAL A 82 22.97 38.70 49.51
CA VAL A 82 23.90 37.61 49.83
C VAL A 82 23.51 36.32 49.11
N LEU A 83 22.23 35.95 49.13
CA LEU A 83 21.73 34.75 48.46
C LEU A 83 21.96 34.80 46.95
N TYR A 84 21.73 35.95 46.29
CA TYR A 84 21.98 36.12 44.86
C TYR A 84 23.45 35.97 44.49
N THR A 85 24.37 36.45 45.35
CA THR A 85 25.82 36.26 45.11
C THR A 85 26.28 34.81 45.31
N GLN A 86 25.46 33.94 45.90
CA GLN A 86 25.76 32.51 46.07
C GLN A 86 25.23 31.63 44.94
N GLY A 87 24.52 32.18 43.95
CA GLY A 87 24.10 31.44 42.78
C GLY A 87 25.28 31.07 41.89
N VAL A 88 25.51 29.78 41.67
CA VAL A 88 26.47 29.28 40.67
C VAL A 88 25.67 28.88 39.43
N SER A 89 25.90 29.57 38.32
CA SER A 89 25.28 29.29 37.01
C SER A 89 26.27 28.70 36.00
N ALA A 90 27.52 28.46 36.41
CA ALA A 90 28.52 27.80 35.57
C ALA A 90 28.41 26.28 35.74
N PRO A 91 28.28 25.49 34.66
CA PRO A 91 28.45 24.05 34.73
C PRO A 91 29.90 23.71 35.15
N ASP A 92 30.08 22.62 35.91
CA ASP A 92 31.40 22.16 36.40
C ASP A 92 32.31 21.60 35.28
N GLU A 93 31.80 21.46 34.05
CA GLU A 93 32.51 20.88 32.92
C GLU A 93 32.95 21.95 31.90
N ALA A 94 34.12 21.75 31.30
CA ALA A 94 34.59 22.55 30.18
C ALA A 94 33.60 22.44 29.01
N PRO A 95 33.27 23.54 28.30
CA PRO A 95 32.42 23.47 27.12
C PRO A 95 32.97 22.48 26.10
N GLY A 96 32.20 21.45 25.78
CA GLY A 96 32.52 20.50 24.72
C GLY A 96 32.28 21.08 23.33
N GLU A 97 32.76 20.40 22.30
CA GLU A 97 32.46 20.76 20.92
C GLU A 97 30.96 20.63 20.63
N LEU A 98 30.38 21.69 20.04
CA LEU A 98 29.02 21.63 19.52
C LEU A 98 29.03 20.79 18.24
N ARG A 99 28.33 19.66 18.26
CA ARG A 99 28.14 18.84 17.05
C ARG A 99 27.29 19.61 16.05
N SER A 100 27.92 20.18 15.02
CA SER A 100 27.21 20.79 13.90
C SER A 100 26.91 19.74 12.84
N ARG A 101 25.65 19.63 12.43
CA ARG A 101 25.25 18.85 11.26
C ARG A 101 24.98 19.79 10.10
N ASN A 102 25.52 19.46 8.93
CA ASN A 102 25.24 20.20 7.70
C ASN A 102 23.85 19.79 7.18
N PHE A 103 22.81 20.38 7.77
CA PHE A 103 21.42 20.21 7.35
C PHE A 103 20.95 21.51 6.71
N THR A 104 20.72 21.51 5.39
CA THR A 104 20.23 22.67 4.63
C THR A 104 18.71 22.70 4.59
N LEU A 105 18.07 22.95 5.75
CA LEU A 105 16.63 23.24 5.83
C LEU A 105 16.37 24.68 6.26
N ASP A 106 15.29 25.23 5.73
CA ASP A 106 14.82 26.58 5.97
C ASP A 106 13.64 26.58 6.95
N THR A 107 13.20 27.78 7.35
CA THR A 107 11.95 27.96 8.12
C THR A 107 11.05 29.03 7.48
N ARG A 108 10.97 29.02 6.14
CA ARG A 108 10.33 30.07 5.34
C ARG A 108 8.80 29.99 5.31
N LEU A 109 8.19 28.86 5.69
CA LEU A 109 6.75 28.70 5.58
C LEU A 109 5.99 29.38 6.73
N PRO A 110 4.83 29.99 6.46
CA PRO A 110 3.98 30.54 7.51
C PRO A 110 3.37 29.42 8.35
N TYR A 111 3.21 29.67 9.66
CA TYR A 111 2.67 28.69 10.59
C TYR A 111 1.31 28.13 10.16
N ARG A 112 0.44 28.94 9.54
CA ARG A 112 -0.87 28.49 9.06
C ARG A 112 -0.78 27.32 8.09
N LYS A 113 0.23 27.31 7.19
CA LYS A 113 0.46 26.19 6.27
C LYS A 113 0.95 24.96 7.05
N LEU A 114 1.91 25.16 7.95
CA LEU A 114 2.47 24.06 8.76
C LEU A 114 1.46 23.45 9.74
N ALA A 115 0.50 24.24 10.24
CA ALA A 115 -0.46 23.79 11.24
C ALA A 115 -1.31 22.62 10.75
N ALA A 116 -1.74 22.64 9.49
CA ALA A 116 -2.50 21.55 8.88
C ALA A 116 -1.68 20.26 8.79
N VAL A 117 -0.43 20.35 8.33
CA VAL A 117 0.48 19.20 8.22
C VAL A 117 0.83 18.65 9.59
N ARG A 118 1.12 19.52 10.55
CA ARG A 118 1.38 19.12 11.94
C ARG A 118 0.18 18.39 12.51
N GLN A 119 -1.03 18.94 12.36
CA GLN A 119 -2.24 18.28 12.83
C GLN A 119 -2.40 16.89 12.19
N ALA A 120 -2.19 16.77 10.88
CA ALA A 120 -2.25 15.49 10.19
C ALA A 120 -1.23 14.47 10.73
N LEU A 121 -0.02 14.90 11.09
CA LEU A 121 1.04 14.01 11.61
C LEU A 121 0.95 13.74 13.12
N THR A 122 0.20 14.53 13.89
CA THR A 122 0.12 14.39 15.36
C THR A 122 -1.24 13.93 15.88
N THR A 123 -2.24 13.77 15.01
CA THR A 123 -3.59 13.36 15.39
C THR A 123 -4.05 12.13 14.64
N THR A 124 -5.15 11.53 15.08
CA THR A 124 -5.84 10.44 14.39
C THR A 124 -7.10 10.96 13.69
N GLY A 125 -7.54 10.29 12.62
CA GLY A 125 -8.70 10.70 11.81
C GLY A 125 -8.57 10.33 10.34
N SER A 126 -9.68 10.35 9.62
CA SER A 126 -9.71 10.21 8.16
C SER A 126 -9.18 11.46 7.45
N GLY A 127 -8.69 11.30 6.22
CA GLY A 127 -8.25 12.42 5.37
C GLY A 127 -6.83 12.96 5.66
N ARG A 128 -6.10 12.34 6.61
CA ARG A 128 -4.74 12.77 6.97
C ARG A 128 -3.72 12.44 5.89
N TYR A 129 -3.88 11.30 5.21
CA TYR A 129 -2.94 10.81 4.22
C TYR A 129 -2.81 11.78 3.05
N GLU A 130 -3.93 12.28 2.56
CA GLU A 130 -4.01 13.26 1.48
C GLU A 130 -3.30 14.56 1.85
N ILE A 131 -3.51 15.06 3.07
CA ILE A 131 -2.83 16.28 3.57
C ILE A 131 -1.31 16.10 3.57
N VAL A 132 -0.82 14.94 4.01
CA VAL A 132 0.62 14.63 4.07
C VAL A 132 1.21 14.52 2.67
N ILE A 133 0.51 13.89 1.73
CA ILE A 133 0.94 13.78 0.33
C ILE A 133 1.02 15.15 -0.34
N GLU A 134 -0.03 15.96 -0.23
CA GLU A 134 -0.05 17.29 -0.86
C GLU A 134 1.04 18.19 -0.27
N ALA A 135 1.24 18.13 1.05
CA ALA A 135 2.35 18.84 1.69
C ALA A 135 3.74 18.40 1.17
N PHE A 136 3.92 17.11 0.88
CA PHE A 136 5.16 16.61 0.28
C PHE A 136 5.35 17.09 -1.15
N LYS A 137 4.30 17.04 -1.98
CA LYS A 137 4.32 17.57 -3.36
C LYS A 137 4.64 19.06 -3.40
N ASP A 138 4.09 19.83 -2.45
CA ASP A 138 4.35 21.26 -2.29
C ASP A 138 5.75 21.58 -1.72
N GLY A 139 6.58 20.57 -1.47
CA GLY A 139 7.93 20.74 -0.92
C GLY A 139 7.96 21.21 0.53
N MET A 140 6.85 21.07 1.27
CA MET A 140 6.73 21.63 2.62
C MET A 140 7.68 20.97 3.63
N PHE A 141 8.07 19.71 3.40
CA PHE A 141 9.05 19.01 4.24
C PHE A 141 10.47 19.60 4.14
N GLN A 142 10.72 20.57 3.26
CA GLN A 142 11.95 21.38 3.30
C GLN A 142 11.95 22.42 4.45
N ASP A 143 10.87 22.52 5.22
CA ASP A 143 10.84 23.31 6.46
C ASP A 143 11.35 22.48 7.65
N LEU A 144 12.41 22.96 8.31
CA LEU A 144 13.08 22.31 9.44
C LEU A 144 12.11 21.88 10.55
N ARG A 145 11.01 22.62 10.76
CA ARG A 145 10.05 22.34 11.82
C ARG A 145 9.22 21.08 11.56
N LEU A 146 9.16 20.59 10.32
CA LEU A 146 8.48 19.34 9.98
C LEU A 146 9.37 18.11 10.11
N LEU A 147 10.70 18.25 10.15
CA LEU A 147 11.63 17.12 10.23
C LEU A 147 11.35 16.19 11.44
N PRO A 148 11.19 16.68 12.69
CA PRO A 148 10.87 15.80 13.82
C PRO A 148 9.54 15.06 13.64
N LEU A 149 8.56 15.69 12.98
CA LEU A 149 7.25 15.10 12.73
C LEU A 149 7.33 14.03 11.63
N ALA A 150 8.13 14.27 10.59
CA ALA A 150 8.41 13.29 9.55
C ALA A 150 9.08 12.03 10.12
N ILE A 151 10.00 12.20 11.07
CA ILE A 151 10.65 11.07 11.76
C ILE A 151 9.66 10.34 12.66
N ALA A 152 8.85 11.08 13.43
CA ALA A 152 7.81 10.49 14.28
C ALA A 152 6.76 9.72 13.47
N ALA A 153 6.50 10.13 12.22
CA ALA A 153 5.57 9.47 11.31
C ALA A 153 5.97 8.02 10.98
N LEU A 154 7.23 7.62 11.16
CA LEU A 154 7.63 6.20 11.05
C LEU A 154 6.88 5.29 12.04
N ASN A 155 6.33 5.86 13.11
CA ASN A 155 5.49 5.16 14.08
C ASN A 155 4.01 5.54 13.97
N ASP A 156 3.55 6.11 12.85
CA ASP A 156 2.13 6.44 12.67
C ASP A 156 1.27 5.15 12.69
N PRO A 157 0.11 5.16 13.37
CA PRO A 157 -0.80 4.02 13.39
C PRO A 157 -1.38 3.65 12.02
N TYR A 158 -1.44 4.60 11.07
CA TYR A 158 -1.82 4.33 9.69
C TYR A 158 -0.57 3.91 8.90
N SER A 159 -0.56 2.66 8.46
CA SER A 159 0.57 2.05 7.75
C SER A 159 1.03 2.84 6.54
N GLU A 160 0.10 3.45 5.81
CA GLU A 160 0.31 4.18 4.57
C GLU A 160 1.10 5.48 4.82
N ILE A 161 0.86 6.17 5.94
CA ILE A 161 1.63 7.35 6.33
C ILE A 161 3.04 6.94 6.75
N ALA A 162 3.16 5.88 7.56
CA ALA A 162 4.47 5.42 8.00
C ALA A 162 5.33 4.87 6.84
N GLU A 163 4.70 4.19 5.88
CA GLU A 163 5.34 3.73 4.64
C GLU A 163 5.76 4.90 3.77
N PHE A 164 4.90 5.91 3.60
CA PHE A 164 5.23 7.13 2.83
C PHE A 164 6.37 7.93 3.48
N ALA A 165 6.39 8.02 4.82
CA ALA A 165 7.49 8.62 5.57
C ALA A 165 8.82 7.89 5.32
N MET A 166 8.81 6.55 5.36
CA MET A 166 9.97 5.70 5.15
C MET A 166 10.47 5.72 3.69
N THR A 167 9.56 5.70 2.71
CA THR A 167 9.93 5.48 1.30
C THR A 167 10.11 6.76 0.50
N ALA A 168 9.46 7.86 0.89
CA ALA A 168 9.47 9.13 0.15
C ALA A 168 9.97 10.31 0.99
N ILE A 169 9.30 10.63 2.11
CA ILE A 169 9.58 11.88 2.84
C ILE A 169 11.00 11.90 3.39
N LEU A 170 11.38 10.91 4.21
CA LEU A 170 12.70 10.93 4.84
C LEU A 170 13.87 10.70 3.87
N PRO A 171 13.76 9.84 2.85
CA PRO A 171 14.77 9.75 1.79
C PRO A 171 14.95 11.06 1.00
N SER A 172 13.92 11.92 0.90
CA SER A 172 14.02 13.18 0.14
C SER A 172 15.00 14.20 0.73
N TYR A 173 15.41 14.04 1.99
CA TYR A 173 16.46 14.86 2.61
C TYR A 173 17.88 14.44 2.19
N GLY A 174 18.02 13.31 1.48
CA GLY A 174 19.30 12.80 1.01
C GLY A 174 20.24 12.32 2.14
N PRO A 175 21.53 12.13 1.85
CA PRO A 175 22.50 11.60 2.81
C PRO A 175 22.62 12.40 4.12
N ALA A 176 22.29 13.70 4.10
CA ALA A 176 22.41 14.56 5.28
C ALA A 176 21.57 14.09 6.49
N ILE A 177 20.47 13.36 6.27
CA ILE A 177 19.60 12.87 7.35
C ILE A 177 20.18 11.64 8.07
N THR A 178 21.05 10.87 7.41
CA THR A 178 21.43 9.52 7.86
C THR A 178 22.11 9.56 9.22
N GLY A 179 23.08 10.46 9.39
CA GLY A 179 23.78 10.59 10.66
C GLY A 179 22.82 10.90 11.82
N TYR A 180 21.74 11.66 11.58
CA TYR A 180 20.78 12.04 12.62
C TYR A 180 19.94 10.83 13.03
N LEU A 181 19.53 10.05 12.04
CA LEU A 181 18.81 8.80 12.27
C LEU A 181 19.69 7.75 12.95
N ILE A 182 20.98 7.65 12.58
CA ILE A 182 21.95 6.73 13.20
C ILE A 182 22.13 7.04 14.69
N GLU A 183 22.35 8.30 15.06
CA GLU A 183 22.52 8.69 16.48
C GLU A 183 21.29 8.38 17.34
N THR A 184 20.11 8.38 16.75
CA THR A 184 18.83 8.17 17.44
C THR A 184 18.24 6.78 17.17
N LEU A 185 18.97 5.89 16.49
CA LEU A 185 18.53 4.54 16.20
C LEU A 185 18.63 3.69 17.47
N ASN A 186 17.50 3.13 17.89
CA ASN A 186 17.49 2.18 18.98
C ASN A 186 17.54 0.74 18.43
N LEU A 187 18.68 0.08 18.59
CA LEU A 187 18.90 -1.31 18.15
C LEU A 187 18.01 -2.33 18.88
N ALA A 188 17.49 -2.00 20.06
CA ALA A 188 16.51 -2.82 20.78
C ALA A 188 15.05 -2.43 20.48
N GLY A 189 14.83 -1.51 19.53
CA GLY A 189 13.51 -1.03 19.17
C GLY A 189 12.71 -1.98 18.28
N GLY A 190 11.47 -1.58 18.00
CA GLY A 190 10.52 -2.33 17.18
C GLY A 190 10.34 -1.74 15.78
N LYS A 191 9.11 -1.83 15.25
CA LYS A 191 8.77 -1.48 13.86
C LYS A 191 9.22 -0.08 13.41
N SER A 192 9.11 0.93 14.26
CA SER A 192 9.52 2.31 13.91
C SER A 192 11.04 2.40 13.68
N GLU A 193 11.82 1.67 14.47
CA GLU A 193 13.28 1.64 14.36
C GLU A 193 13.72 0.80 13.16
N VAL A 194 12.99 -0.28 12.84
CA VAL A 194 13.18 -1.02 11.58
C VAL A 194 12.97 -0.10 10.37
N ARG A 195 11.89 0.70 10.36
CA ARG A 195 11.64 1.67 9.29
C ARG A 195 12.73 2.74 9.25
N LYS A 196 13.17 3.24 10.41
CA LYS A 196 14.28 4.20 10.52
C LYS A 196 15.57 3.64 9.92
N LEU A 197 15.90 2.38 10.20
CA LEU A 197 17.06 1.70 9.61
C LEU A 197 16.95 1.59 8.08
N LYS A 198 15.77 1.27 7.55
CA LYS A 198 15.53 1.24 6.09
C LYS A 198 15.70 2.63 5.45
N VAL A 199 15.31 3.69 6.15
CA VAL A 199 15.59 5.08 5.71
C VAL A 199 17.08 5.35 5.69
N ILE A 200 17.82 4.96 6.74
CA ILE A 200 19.29 5.12 6.80
C ILE A 200 19.93 4.45 5.58
N ALA A 201 19.60 3.19 5.31
CA ALA A 201 20.13 2.45 4.17
C ALA A 201 19.80 3.13 2.82
N LYS A 202 18.54 3.53 2.63
CA LYS A 202 18.08 4.16 1.38
C LYS A 202 18.70 5.54 1.14
N ALA A 203 18.82 6.36 2.18
CA ALA A 203 19.33 7.73 2.07
C ALA A 203 20.87 7.81 2.07
N GLY A 204 21.55 6.87 2.76
CA GLY A 204 23.00 6.86 2.92
C GLY A 204 23.75 6.01 1.92
N GLY A 205 23.08 5.06 1.27
CA GLY A 205 23.72 4.17 0.30
C GLY A 205 24.91 3.41 0.91
N THR A 206 26.04 3.41 0.21
CA THR A 206 27.23 2.65 0.63
C THR A 206 27.96 3.24 1.84
N GLU A 207 27.80 4.54 2.13
CA GLU A 207 28.53 5.22 3.20
C GLU A 207 28.11 4.77 4.61
N VAL A 208 26.93 4.17 4.74
CA VAL A 208 26.35 3.75 6.03
C VAL A 208 26.39 2.23 6.24
N LEU A 209 27.10 1.49 5.38
CA LEU A 209 27.10 0.02 5.40
C LEU A 209 27.77 -0.53 6.67
N GLU A 210 28.75 0.16 7.24
CA GLU A 210 29.37 -0.24 8.51
C GLU A 210 28.36 -0.18 9.67
N GLU A 211 27.55 0.88 9.73
CA GLU A 211 26.50 1.04 10.74
C GLU A 211 25.35 0.04 10.54
N ILE A 212 24.98 -0.22 9.28
CA ILE A 212 24.00 -1.27 8.95
C ILE A 212 24.54 -2.64 9.38
N PHE A 213 25.80 -2.92 9.10
CA PHE A 213 26.43 -4.18 9.50
C PHE A 213 26.42 -4.34 11.03
N LYS A 214 26.77 -3.29 11.78
CA LYS A 214 26.66 -3.28 13.24
C LYS A 214 25.22 -3.57 13.72
N ALA A 215 24.22 -2.98 13.07
CA ALA A 215 22.82 -3.26 13.37
C ALA A 215 22.42 -4.72 13.08
N ALA A 216 23.03 -5.36 12.07
CA ALA A 216 22.85 -6.77 11.75
C ALA A 216 23.49 -7.72 12.78
N GLU A 217 24.56 -7.30 13.46
CA GLU A 217 25.21 -8.07 14.51
C GLU A 217 24.53 -7.91 15.88
N GLU A 218 24.24 -6.67 16.28
CA GLU A 218 23.89 -6.32 17.67
C GLU A 218 22.40 -6.07 17.90
N GLY A 219 21.60 -5.92 16.83
CA GLY A 219 20.19 -5.56 16.92
C GLY A 219 19.26 -6.60 17.55
N SER A 220 18.03 -6.17 17.86
CA SER A 220 16.90 -7.07 18.06
C SER A 220 16.64 -7.90 16.79
N ASP A 221 15.92 -9.02 16.89
CA ASP A 221 15.74 -9.91 15.73
C ASP A 221 15.10 -9.21 14.51
N ASP A 222 14.18 -8.28 14.73
CA ASP A 222 13.55 -7.49 13.68
C ASP A 222 14.53 -6.47 13.06
N ILE A 223 15.36 -5.82 13.88
CA ILE A 223 16.40 -4.87 13.43
C ILE A 223 17.48 -5.61 12.64
N ARG A 224 17.94 -6.77 13.16
CA ARG A 224 18.92 -7.61 12.49
C ARG A 224 18.40 -8.06 11.13
N ALA A 225 17.17 -8.57 11.06
CA ALA A 225 16.59 -9.01 9.80
C ALA A 225 16.55 -7.89 8.76
N ALA A 226 16.09 -6.69 9.15
CA ALA A 226 16.06 -5.54 8.26
C ALA A 226 17.47 -5.07 7.83
N ALA A 227 18.45 -5.10 8.74
CA ALA A 227 19.83 -4.77 8.45
C ALA A 227 20.45 -5.76 7.45
N ILE A 228 20.25 -7.05 7.67
CA ILE A 228 20.74 -8.13 6.79
C ILE A 228 20.21 -7.97 5.37
N GLU A 229 18.90 -7.69 5.21
CA GLU A 229 18.30 -7.42 3.90
C GLU A 229 19.00 -6.24 3.18
N CYS A 230 19.41 -5.20 3.92
CA CYS A 230 20.09 -4.02 3.36
C CYS A 230 21.54 -4.28 2.93
N LEU A 231 22.17 -5.37 3.39
CA LEU A 231 23.54 -5.75 3.00
C LEU A 231 23.59 -6.55 1.69
N GLY A 232 22.43 -6.95 1.14
CA GLY A 232 22.36 -7.62 -0.15
C GLY A 232 22.93 -6.77 -1.29
N GLY A 233 23.65 -7.40 -2.22
CA GLY A 233 24.30 -6.69 -3.34
C GLY A 233 25.70 -6.14 -3.04
N HIS A 234 26.22 -6.34 -1.82
CA HIS A 234 27.55 -5.88 -1.42
C HIS A 234 28.48 -7.06 -1.13
N ASP A 235 29.42 -7.33 -2.04
CA ASP A 235 30.32 -8.51 -2.00
C ASP A 235 31.11 -8.65 -0.69
N ALA A 236 31.47 -7.54 -0.05
CA ALA A 236 32.20 -7.53 1.22
C ALA A 236 31.46 -8.28 2.34
N TYR A 237 30.12 -8.33 2.28
CA TYR A 237 29.29 -8.97 3.29
C TYR A 237 28.81 -10.37 2.88
N LEU A 238 29.20 -10.88 1.70
CA LEU A 238 28.82 -12.22 1.27
C LEU A 238 29.20 -13.33 2.28
N PRO A 239 30.43 -13.36 2.85
CA PRO A 239 30.80 -14.41 3.81
C PRO A 239 29.87 -14.47 5.03
N VAL A 240 29.53 -13.31 5.61
CA VAL A 240 28.68 -13.25 6.80
C VAL A 240 27.20 -13.51 6.46
N LEU A 241 26.72 -13.12 5.28
CA LEU A 241 25.39 -13.49 4.79
C LEU A 241 25.25 -15.02 4.65
N LEU A 242 26.29 -15.70 4.16
CA LEU A 242 26.33 -17.16 4.08
C LEU A 242 26.28 -17.80 5.48
N GLU A 243 26.94 -17.21 6.49
CA GLU A 243 26.87 -17.67 7.88
C GLU A 243 25.46 -17.46 8.47
N TRP A 244 24.87 -16.27 8.33
CA TRP A 244 23.52 -15.98 8.84
C TRP A 244 22.42 -16.81 8.17
N SER A 245 22.63 -17.29 6.94
CA SER A 245 21.74 -18.26 6.29
C SER A 245 21.69 -19.64 6.99
N LYS A 246 22.52 -19.85 8.02
CA LYS A 246 22.57 -21.04 8.89
C LYS A 246 22.19 -20.73 10.34
N ASP A 247 21.74 -19.51 10.65
CA ASP A 247 21.38 -19.10 12.00
C ASP A 247 20.25 -19.97 12.59
N LYS A 248 20.22 -20.11 13.92
CA LYS A 248 19.17 -20.88 14.62
C LYS A 248 17.80 -20.21 14.48
N LYS A 249 17.76 -18.88 14.39
CA LYS A 249 16.52 -18.09 14.30
C LYS A 249 16.01 -18.02 12.86
N LYS A 250 14.73 -18.36 12.68
CA LYS A 250 14.06 -18.37 11.36
C LYS A 250 14.14 -17.01 10.66
N VAL A 251 13.84 -15.94 11.38
CA VAL A 251 13.76 -14.56 10.84
C VAL A 251 15.12 -14.11 10.26
N ILE A 252 16.22 -14.49 10.91
CA ILE A 252 17.58 -14.17 10.45
C ILE A 252 17.94 -14.95 9.18
N ARG A 253 17.60 -16.24 9.12
CA ARG A 253 17.81 -17.04 7.90
C ARG A 253 17.00 -16.50 6.73
N GLU A 254 15.75 -16.12 6.95
CA GLU A 254 14.88 -15.54 5.93
C GLU A 254 15.48 -14.25 5.34
N ALA A 255 15.91 -13.33 6.20
CA ALA A 255 16.59 -12.10 5.78
C ALA A 255 17.87 -12.39 5.00
N ALA A 256 18.69 -13.36 5.46
CA ALA A 256 19.91 -13.75 4.76
C ALA A 256 19.61 -14.35 3.38
N TYR A 257 18.56 -15.16 3.22
CA TYR A 257 18.17 -15.68 1.91
C TYR A 257 17.76 -14.56 0.95
N LYS A 258 16.99 -13.58 1.40
CA LYS A 258 16.63 -12.40 0.59
C LYS A 258 17.87 -11.58 0.19
N ALA A 259 18.80 -11.37 1.13
CA ALA A 259 20.05 -10.65 0.85
C ALA A 259 20.95 -11.40 -0.15
N LEU A 260 21.08 -12.73 -0.02
CA LEU A 260 21.82 -13.58 -0.97
C LEU A 260 21.16 -13.58 -2.35
N ALA A 261 19.83 -13.68 -2.42
CA ALA A 261 19.07 -13.64 -3.67
C ALA A 261 19.23 -12.28 -4.37
N THR A 262 19.25 -11.19 -3.61
CA THR A 262 19.52 -9.83 -4.11
C THR A 262 20.94 -9.68 -4.62
N GLY A 263 21.92 -10.29 -3.94
CA GLY A 263 23.33 -10.24 -4.34
C GLY A 263 23.67 -11.03 -5.60
N GLY A 264 22.97 -12.14 -5.87
CA GLY A 264 23.13 -12.91 -7.11
C GLY A 264 24.52 -13.52 -7.32
N SER A 265 25.31 -13.68 -6.26
CA SER A 265 26.64 -14.30 -6.37
C SER A 265 26.51 -15.82 -6.52
N SER A 266 27.44 -16.46 -7.25
CA SER A 266 27.43 -17.92 -7.44
C SER A 266 27.43 -18.69 -6.12
N GLN A 267 28.16 -18.23 -5.10
CA GLN A 267 28.16 -18.87 -3.78
C GLN A 267 26.82 -18.69 -3.05
N GLY A 268 26.18 -17.52 -3.21
CA GLY A 268 24.84 -17.27 -2.68
C GLY A 268 23.80 -18.17 -3.35
N GLU A 269 23.86 -18.32 -4.67
CA GLU A 269 23.00 -19.22 -5.42
C GLU A 269 23.19 -20.68 -5.02
N ASP A 270 24.43 -21.13 -4.84
CA ASP A 270 24.73 -22.47 -4.32
C ASP A 270 24.08 -22.68 -2.96
N ARG A 271 24.21 -21.70 -2.06
CA ARG A 271 23.64 -21.76 -0.73
C ARG A 271 22.11 -21.78 -0.75
N LEU A 272 21.48 -20.99 -1.63
CA LEU A 272 20.02 -20.97 -1.81
C LEU A 272 19.53 -22.31 -2.35
N TYR A 273 20.21 -22.87 -3.36
CA TYR A 273 19.91 -24.20 -3.87
C TYR A 273 20.01 -25.28 -2.78
N GLU A 274 21.10 -25.29 -2.01
CA GLU A 274 21.27 -26.22 -0.88
C GLU A 274 20.13 -26.12 0.14
N ALA A 275 19.79 -24.89 0.55
CA ALA A 275 18.74 -24.64 1.53
C ALA A 275 17.35 -25.04 1.00
N PHE A 276 17.10 -24.81 -0.29
CA PHE A 276 15.89 -25.27 -0.97
C PHE A 276 15.82 -26.80 -1.03
N ALA A 277 16.91 -27.45 -1.45
CA ALA A 277 17.00 -28.91 -1.58
C ALA A 277 16.84 -29.63 -0.22
N ALA A 278 17.32 -29.03 0.87
CA ALA A 278 17.20 -29.57 2.23
C ALA A 278 15.77 -29.59 2.80
N LYS A 279 14.77 -29.06 2.09
CA LYS A 279 13.32 -29.02 2.43
C LYS A 279 12.94 -28.19 3.67
N LYS A 280 13.82 -28.06 4.67
CA LYS A 280 13.54 -27.38 5.94
C LYS A 280 13.09 -25.92 5.78
N ASP A 281 13.86 -25.14 5.02
CA ASP A 281 13.62 -23.70 4.83
C ASP A 281 13.15 -23.39 3.39
N ARG A 282 12.66 -24.42 2.68
CA ARG A 282 12.32 -24.34 1.25
C ARG A 282 11.32 -23.24 0.92
N GLU A 283 10.30 -23.04 1.75
CA GLU A 283 9.33 -21.95 1.57
C GLU A 283 9.99 -20.57 1.69
N LEU A 284 10.90 -20.38 2.64
CA LEU A 284 11.60 -19.10 2.83
C LEU A 284 12.51 -18.79 1.65
N VAL A 285 13.22 -19.80 1.14
CA VAL A 285 14.05 -19.65 -0.05
C VAL A 285 13.17 -19.40 -1.28
N ALA A 286 12.00 -20.03 -1.36
CA ALA A 286 11.08 -19.82 -2.46
C ALA A 286 10.59 -18.37 -2.53
N ASP A 287 10.18 -17.81 -1.38
CA ASP A 287 9.76 -16.42 -1.27
C ASP A 287 10.90 -15.44 -1.60
N ALA A 288 12.13 -15.75 -1.15
CA ALA A 288 13.31 -14.95 -1.47
C ALA A 288 13.66 -14.96 -2.98
N LEU A 289 13.32 -16.04 -3.69
CA LEU A 289 13.61 -16.23 -5.11
C LEU A 289 12.45 -15.85 -6.05
N ALA A 290 11.28 -15.47 -5.54
CA ALA A 290 10.07 -15.24 -6.34
C ALA A 290 10.26 -14.22 -7.49
N TYR A 291 11.21 -13.28 -7.35
CA TYR A 291 11.56 -12.28 -8.37
C TYR A 291 13.00 -12.43 -8.91
N SER A 292 13.69 -13.54 -8.59
CA SER A 292 15.04 -13.79 -9.08
C SER A 292 15.04 -14.09 -10.58
N SER A 293 16.10 -13.65 -11.26
CA SER A 293 16.30 -13.83 -12.71
C SER A 293 17.50 -14.73 -13.05
N SER A 294 18.03 -15.48 -12.07
CA SER A 294 19.21 -16.33 -12.28
C SER A 294 18.88 -17.58 -13.09
N ALA A 295 19.24 -17.60 -14.38
CA ALA A 295 18.99 -18.73 -15.26
C ALA A 295 19.64 -20.05 -14.75
N PRO A 296 20.93 -20.07 -14.32
CA PRO A 296 21.58 -21.29 -13.83
C PRO A 296 20.89 -21.88 -12.59
N LEU A 297 20.45 -21.03 -11.65
CA LEU A 297 19.73 -21.47 -10.47
C LEU A 297 18.35 -22.03 -10.83
N MET A 298 17.62 -21.36 -11.74
CA MET A 298 16.32 -21.84 -12.19
C MET A 298 16.42 -23.18 -12.94
N GLU A 299 17.45 -23.40 -13.75
CA GLU A 299 17.69 -24.68 -14.41
C GLU A 299 17.93 -25.81 -13.39
N ARG A 300 18.77 -25.56 -12.38
CA ARG A 300 19.02 -26.53 -11.29
C ARG A 300 17.76 -26.86 -10.50
N LEU A 301 16.95 -25.84 -10.18
CA LEU A 301 15.67 -26.04 -9.49
C LEU A 301 14.66 -26.76 -10.36
N SER A 302 14.67 -26.53 -11.68
CA SER A 302 13.81 -27.24 -12.64
C SER A 302 14.17 -28.73 -12.71
N ALA A 303 15.46 -29.06 -12.74
CA ALA A 303 15.93 -30.45 -12.67
C ALA A 303 15.52 -31.14 -11.36
N LEU A 304 15.70 -30.46 -10.22
CA LEU A 304 15.26 -30.98 -8.92
C LEU A 304 13.74 -31.16 -8.87
N TYR A 305 12.98 -30.23 -9.47
CA TYR A 305 11.54 -30.32 -9.52
C TYR A 305 11.06 -31.54 -10.31
N MET A 306 11.65 -31.76 -11.49
CA MET A 306 11.39 -32.96 -12.31
C MET A 306 11.67 -34.24 -11.51
N GLN A 307 12.80 -34.28 -10.79
CA GLN A 307 13.14 -35.43 -9.95
C GLN A 307 12.08 -35.69 -8.88
N GLU A 308 11.67 -34.67 -8.11
CA GLU A 308 10.66 -34.84 -7.05
C GLU A 308 9.28 -35.20 -7.60
N LEU A 309 8.91 -34.70 -8.79
CA LEU A 309 7.67 -35.13 -9.47
C LEU A 309 7.73 -36.59 -9.91
N ARG A 310 8.88 -37.06 -10.40
CA ARG A 310 9.07 -38.48 -10.76
C ARG A 310 8.97 -39.38 -9.53
N GLU A 311 9.53 -38.96 -8.40
CA GLU A 311 9.50 -39.67 -7.11
C GLU A 311 8.13 -39.62 -6.40
N ALA A 312 7.22 -38.73 -6.81
CA ALA A 312 5.88 -38.64 -6.23
C ALA A 312 5.13 -39.98 -6.30
N PRO A 313 4.15 -40.26 -5.42
CA PRO A 313 3.40 -41.52 -5.47
C PRO A 313 2.74 -41.78 -6.83
N GLN A 314 2.62 -43.05 -7.21
CA GLN A 314 1.91 -43.44 -8.45
C GLN A 314 0.39 -43.41 -8.28
N LYS A 315 -0.09 -43.55 -7.04
CA LYS A 315 -1.50 -43.56 -6.67
C LYS A 315 -1.70 -42.86 -5.34
N ASN A 316 -2.90 -42.30 -5.14
CA ASN A 316 -3.27 -41.63 -3.90
C ASN A 316 -3.81 -42.63 -2.85
N GLU A 317 -2.94 -43.50 -2.34
CA GLU A 317 -3.31 -44.52 -1.34
C GLU A 317 -3.32 -43.95 0.09
N ASP A 318 -2.44 -42.99 0.37
CA ASP A 318 -2.31 -42.32 1.67
C ASP A 318 -2.36 -40.80 1.47
N LYS A 319 -3.51 -40.21 1.78
CA LYS A 319 -3.75 -38.77 1.62
C LYS A 319 -2.74 -37.92 2.40
N LYS A 320 -2.31 -38.36 3.58
CA LYS A 320 -1.38 -37.61 4.43
C LYS A 320 0.02 -37.58 3.81
N LYS A 321 0.45 -38.70 3.22
CA LYS A 321 1.72 -38.74 2.46
C LYS A 321 1.65 -37.90 1.19
N THR A 322 0.54 -37.97 0.44
CA THR A 322 0.34 -37.12 -0.74
C THR A 322 0.37 -35.63 -0.38
N GLU A 323 -0.24 -35.24 0.75
CA GLU A 323 -0.19 -33.87 1.26
C GLU A 323 1.23 -33.44 1.67
N GLN A 324 2.00 -34.32 2.30
CA GLN A 324 3.42 -34.06 2.61
C GLN A 324 4.26 -33.85 1.34
N VAL A 325 4.02 -34.67 0.30
CA VAL A 325 4.67 -34.51 -1.01
C VAL A 325 4.24 -33.20 -1.65
N TRP A 326 2.95 -32.84 -1.58
CA TRP A 326 2.47 -31.55 -2.08
C TRP A 326 3.13 -30.37 -1.37
N ASN A 327 3.25 -30.39 -0.04
CA ASN A 327 3.94 -29.33 0.71
C ASN A 327 5.43 -29.23 0.34
N SER A 328 6.06 -30.33 -0.09
CA SER A 328 7.42 -30.35 -0.65
C SER A 328 7.47 -29.73 -2.05
N ILE A 329 6.45 -29.97 -2.88
CA ILE A 329 6.37 -29.53 -4.28
C ILE A 329 5.92 -28.08 -4.44
N ARG A 330 4.95 -27.64 -3.65
CA ARG A 330 4.34 -26.30 -3.76
C ARG A 330 5.37 -25.16 -3.87
N PRO A 331 6.48 -25.13 -3.12
CA PRO A 331 7.45 -24.05 -3.26
C PRO A 331 8.12 -23.94 -4.64
N PHE A 332 8.20 -25.01 -5.43
CA PHE A 332 8.70 -24.93 -6.81
C PHE A 332 7.77 -24.10 -7.69
N THR A 333 6.46 -24.23 -7.49
CA THR A 333 5.43 -23.45 -8.21
C THR A 333 5.55 -21.94 -7.95
N THR A 334 6.03 -21.56 -6.76
CA THR A 334 6.33 -20.16 -6.43
C THR A 334 7.58 -19.65 -7.18
N VAL A 335 8.69 -20.39 -7.12
CA VAL A 335 9.98 -19.94 -7.67
C VAL A 335 10.01 -19.96 -9.19
N LEU A 336 9.43 -21.00 -9.79
CA LEU A 336 9.48 -21.24 -11.23
C LEU A 336 8.29 -20.60 -11.96
N SER A 337 7.44 -19.88 -11.24
CA SER A 337 6.30 -19.17 -11.82
C SER A 337 6.77 -18.17 -12.90
N GLY A 338 6.23 -18.29 -14.11
CA GLY A 338 6.56 -17.39 -15.21
C GLY A 338 7.93 -17.61 -15.87
N GLN A 339 8.77 -18.50 -15.34
CA GLN A 339 10.09 -18.82 -15.92
C GLN A 339 9.94 -19.63 -17.21
N GLN A 340 10.92 -19.51 -18.12
CA GLN A 340 10.99 -20.29 -19.35
C GLN A 340 12.39 -20.89 -19.51
N ASN A 341 12.48 -22.22 -19.56
CA ASN A 341 13.72 -22.93 -19.88
C ASN A 341 13.40 -24.35 -20.42
N PRO A 342 14.34 -25.01 -21.14
CA PRO A 342 14.08 -26.31 -21.75
C PRO A 342 13.73 -27.43 -20.75
N LEU A 343 14.28 -27.39 -19.54
CA LEU A 343 13.99 -28.41 -18.50
C LEU A 343 12.57 -28.28 -17.94
N LEU A 344 12.06 -27.05 -17.80
CA LEU A 344 10.66 -26.81 -17.45
C LEU A 344 9.72 -27.27 -18.56
N ASP A 345 10.11 -27.06 -19.83
CA ASP A 345 9.30 -27.54 -20.95
C ASP A 345 9.17 -29.08 -20.92
N GLU A 346 10.28 -29.80 -20.71
CA GLU A 346 10.27 -31.26 -20.53
C GLU A 346 9.44 -31.68 -19.30
N LEU A 347 9.57 -30.97 -18.18
CA LEU A 347 8.83 -31.22 -16.95
C LEU A 347 7.32 -31.09 -17.16
N TYR A 348 6.87 -30.01 -17.80
CA TYR A 348 5.46 -29.81 -18.02
C TYR A 348 4.91 -30.75 -19.10
N SER A 349 5.71 -31.13 -20.11
CA SER A 349 5.38 -32.24 -21.02
C SER A 349 5.16 -33.55 -20.25
N TYR A 350 6.06 -33.89 -19.32
CA TYR A 350 5.95 -35.08 -18.48
C TYR A 350 4.67 -35.06 -17.61
N VAL A 351 4.34 -33.92 -17.00
CA VAL A 351 3.12 -33.75 -16.20
C VAL A 351 1.86 -33.96 -17.05
N ILE A 352 1.84 -33.43 -18.28
CA ILE A 352 0.71 -33.59 -19.20
C ILE A 352 0.55 -35.05 -19.64
N GLN A 353 1.66 -35.72 -19.97
CA GLN A 353 1.65 -37.13 -20.40
C GLN A 353 1.12 -38.07 -19.30
N ASP A 354 1.42 -37.79 -18.02
CA ASP A 354 0.97 -38.57 -16.86
C ASP A 354 -0.17 -37.87 -16.09
N HIS A 355 -1.04 -37.14 -16.80
CA HIS A 355 -2.17 -36.39 -16.22
C HIS A 355 -3.02 -37.23 -15.27
N GLY A 356 -3.30 -38.50 -15.62
CA GLY A 356 -4.14 -39.38 -14.79
C GLY A 356 -3.57 -39.57 -13.37
N ARG A 357 -2.25 -39.73 -13.25
CA ARG A 357 -1.58 -39.83 -11.95
C ARG A 357 -1.65 -38.51 -11.20
N PHE A 358 -1.20 -37.40 -11.79
CA PHE A 358 -1.14 -36.11 -11.09
C PHE A 358 -2.52 -35.57 -10.72
N SER A 359 -3.55 -35.86 -11.54
CA SER A 359 -4.95 -35.59 -11.21
C SER A 359 -5.41 -36.42 -10.01
N SER A 360 -5.08 -37.72 -9.94
CA SER A 360 -5.42 -38.57 -8.78
C SER A 360 -4.75 -38.13 -7.47
N LEU A 361 -3.56 -37.52 -7.56
CA LEU A 361 -2.83 -36.94 -6.42
C LEU A 361 -3.39 -35.56 -6.01
N GLY A 362 -4.24 -34.95 -6.83
CA GLY A 362 -4.79 -33.61 -6.58
C GLY A 362 -3.81 -32.48 -6.89
N PHE A 363 -2.75 -32.71 -7.67
CA PHE A 363 -1.73 -31.72 -8.02
C PHE A 363 -2.20 -30.76 -9.12
N THR A 364 -3.41 -30.21 -8.93
CA THR A 364 -4.09 -29.33 -9.89
C THR A 364 -3.31 -28.05 -10.19
N THR A 365 -2.62 -27.48 -9.20
CA THR A 365 -1.74 -26.31 -9.42
C THR A 365 -0.64 -26.61 -10.43
N VAL A 366 0.02 -27.77 -10.35
CA VAL A 366 1.10 -28.15 -11.29
C VAL A 366 0.56 -28.32 -12.70
N MET A 367 -0.63 -28.92 -12.84
CA MET A 367 -1.27 -29.08 -14.15
C MET A 367 -1.73 -27.74 -14.73
N ASN A 368 -2.23 -26.81 -13.91
CA ASN A 368 -2.57 -25.46 -14.33
C ASN A 368 -1.33 -24.69 -14.80
N GLU A 369 -0.21 -24.83 -14.09
CA GLU A 369 1.06 -24.24 -14.51
C GLU A 369 1.56 -24.84 -15.83
N ALA A 370 1.47 -26.16 -16.01
CA ALA A 370 1.81 -26.81 -17.27
C ALA A 370 0.99 -26.24 -18.43
N ALA A 371 -0.34 -26.10 -18.25
CA ALA A 371 -1.21 -25.53 -19.26
C ALA A 371 -0.87 -24.07 -19.57
N TRP A 372 -0.58 -23.26 -18.55
CA TRP A 372 -0.20 -21.86 -18.72
C TRP A 372 1.17 -21.71 -19.41
N TYR A 373 2.14 -22.55 -19.03
CA TYR A 373 3.47 -22.59 -19.64
C TYR A 373 3.38 -22.91 -21.14
N LYS A 374 2.65 -23.98 -21.50
CA LYS A 374 2.47 -24.40 -22.89
C LYS A 374 1.67 -23.37 -23.70
N GLN A 375 0.68 -22.71 -23.09
CA GLN A 375 -0.04 -21.60 -23.72
C GLN A 375 0.89 -20.42 -24.05
N ARG A 376 1.83 -20.08 -23.16
CA ARG A 376 2.76 -18.98 -23.35
C ARG A 376 3.90 -19.32 -24.32
N ALA A 377 4.28 -20.58 -24.43
CA ALA A 377 5.29 -21.03 -25.38
C ALA A 377 4.89 -20.75 -26.84
N GLY A 378 3.59 -20.89 -27.16
CA GLY A 378 3.06 -20.53 -28.47
C GLY A 378 3.70 -21.31 -29.64
N THR A 379 4.10 -22.56 -29.42
CA THR A 379 4.68 -23.45 -30.44
C THR A 379 3.69 -24.53 -30.87
N GLU A 380 3.87 -25.09 -32.07
CA GLU A 380 3.03 -26.20 -32.56
C GLU A 380 3.08 -27.41 -31.62
N ALA A 381 4.26 -27.76 -31.10
CA ALA A 381 4.43 -28.86 -30.14
C ALA A 381 3.64 -28.60 -28.84
N ALA A 382 3.72 -27.39 -28.28
CA ALA A 382 2.97 -27.03 -27.08
C ALA A 382 1.45 -27.04 -27.34
N PHE A 383 1.03 -26.65 -28.55
CA PHE A 383 -0.36 -26.71 -28.96
C PHE A 383 -0.89 -28.15 -29.03
N GLU A 384 -0.12 -29.10 -29.58
CA GLU A 384 -0.47 -30.53 -29.60
C GLU A 384 -0.64 -31.11 -28.18
N GLU A 385 0.24 -30.73 -27.25
CA GLU A 385 0.13 -31.13 -25.85
C GLU A 385 -1.11 -30.55 -25.16
N LEU A 386 -1.45 -29.29 -25.44
CA LEU A 386 -2.70 -28.68 -24.96
C LEU A 386 -3.93 -29.36 -25.55
N GLN A 387 -3.88 -29.81 -26.81
CA GLN A 387 -4.95 -30.61 -27.41
C GLN A 387 -5.12 -31.96 -26.71
N HIS A 388 -4.01 -32.59 -26.34
CA HIS A 388 -4.05 -33.82 -25.55
C HIS A 388 -4.64 -33.57 -24.16
N LEU A 389 -4.19 -32.52 -23.47
CA LEU A 389 -4.64 -32.15 -22.14
C LEU A 389 -6.14 -31.81 -22.10
N GLU A 390 -6.67 -31.07 -23.08
CA GLU A 390 -8.10 -30.75 -23.18
C GLU A 390 -8.98 -31.99 -23.35
N LYS A 391 -8.50 -33.01 -24.09
CA LYS A 391 -9.23 -34.29 -24.24
C LYS A 391 -9.32 -35.06 -22.93
N LEU A 392 -8.31 -34.91 -22.06
CA LEU A 392 -8.27 -35.54 -20.75
C LEU A 392 -9.12 -34.80 -19.73
N ASP A 393 -9.09 -33.47 -19.77
CA ASP A 393 -9.90 -32.60 -18.92
C ASP A 393 -10.28 -31.30 -19.65
N SER A 394 -11.58 -31.16 -19.91
CA SER A 394 -12.16 -30.02 -20.64
C SER A 394 -11.84 -28.66 -20.01
N ARG A 395 -11.48 -28.59 -18.72
CA ARG A 395 -11.16 -27.33 -18.05
C ARG A 395 -9.97 -26.58 -18.66
N TYR A 396 -9.08 -27.29 -19.37
CA TYR A 396 -7.91 -26.70 -20.03
C TYR A 396 -8.21 -26.16 -21.42
N PHE A 397 -9.46 -26.27 -21.89
CA PHE A 397 -9.91 -25.69 -23.15
C PHE A 397 -9.55 -24.19 -23.34
N PRO A 398 -9.67 -23.30 -22.33
CA PRO A 398 -9.30 -21.90 -22.49
C PRO A 398 -7.83 -21.71 -22.89
N HIS A 399 -6.92 -22.55 -22.38
CA HIS A 399 -5.50 -22.52 -22.72
C HIS A 399 -5.27 -22.96 -24.17
N LEU A 400 -5.93 -24.04 -24.59
CA LEU A 400 -5.90 -24.49 -25.98
C LEU A 400 -6.39 -23.41 -26.95
N PHE A 401 -7.52 -22.76 -26.64
CA PHE A 401 -8.09 -21.71 -27.49
C PHE A 401 -7.15 -20.51 -27.63
N ARG A 402 -6.56 -20.05 -26.52
CA ARG A 402 -5.59 -18.94 -26.52
C ARG A 402 -4.30 -19.29 -27.26
N ALA A 403 -3.82 -20.53 -27.15
CA ALA A 403 -2.67 -20.99 -27.92
C ALA A 403 -2.98 -21.05 -29.42
N ALA A 404 -4.16 -21.54 -29.82
CA ALA A 404 -4.60 -21.51 -31.22
C ALA A 404 -4.62 -20.08 -31.76
N GLN A 405 -5.13 -19.13 -30.98
CA GLN A 405 -5.21 -17.71 -31.39
C GLN A 405 -3.83 -17.08 -31.63
N GLN A 406 -2.77 -17.59 -31.01
CA GLN A 406 -1.39 -17.13 -31.28
C GLN A 406 -0.80 -17.74 -32.55
N LEU A 407 -1.25 -18.94 -32.94
CA LEU A 407 -0.69 -19.72 -34.03
C LEU A 407 -1.45 -19.61 -35.34
N MET A 408 -2.72 -19.19 -35.30
CA MET A 408 -3.66 -19.28 -36.41
C MET A 408 -4.17 -17.93 -36.85
N SER A 409 -4.50 -17.82 -38.13
CA SER A 409 -5.29 -16.68 -38.61
C SER A 409 -6.69 -16.68 -38.00
N ALA A 410 -7.34 -15.52 -37.99
CA ALA A 410 -8.71 -15.39 -37.51
C ALA A 410 -9.68 -16.35 -38.23
N GLU A 411 -9.48 -16.58 -39.54
CA GLU A 411 -10.29 -17.49 -40.35
C GLU A 411 -10.12 -18.95 -39.93
N GLU A 412 -8.89 -19.40 -39.70
CA GLU A 412 -8.57 -20.76 -39.24
C GLU A 412 -9.09 -21.00 -37.83
N LEU A 413 -8.92 -20.01 -36.94
CA LEU A 413 -9.45 -20.06 -35.58
C LEU A 413 -10.98 -20.25 -35.57
N TYR A 414 -11.69 -19.51 -36.43
CA TYR A 414 -13.14 -19.71 -36.57
C TYR A 414 -13.49 -21.08 -37.15
N LYS A 415 -12.79 -21.54 -38.20
CA LYS A 415 -13.02 -22.87 -38.78
C LYS A 415 -12.87 -23.98 -37.74
N GLN A 416 -11.88 -23.86 -36.85
CA GLN A 416 -11.61 -24.86 -35.83
C GLN A 416 -12.57 -24.78 -34.62
N PHE A 417 -12.88 -23.58 -34.11
CA PHE A 417 -13.60 -23.40 -32.85
C PHE A 417 -15.02 -22.83 -32.99
N GLY A 418 -15.30 -22.04 -34.02
CA GLY A 418 -16.62 -21.46 -34.28
C GLY A 418 -17.67 -22.53 -34.60
N GLY A 419 -17.22 -23.66 -35.12
CA GLY A 419 -18.01 -24.86 -35.36
C GLY A 419 -18.85 -24.82 -36.62
N THR A 420 -19.09 -25.99 -37.20
CA THR A 420 -19.97 -26.18 -38.36
C THR A 420 -21.42 -26.41 -37.91
N LEU A 421 -22.38 -26.47 -38.85
CA LEU A 421 -23.78 -26.83 -38.58
C LEU A 421 -23.93 -28.15 -37.78
N ILE A 422 -22.97 -29.07 -37.92
CA ILE A 422 -22.93 -30.37 -37.22
C ILE A 422 -22.53 -30.20 -35.75
N ASN A 423 -21.62 -29.26 -35.45
CA ASN A 423 -21.26 -28.93 -34.08
C ASN A 423 -22.42 -28.23 -33.34
N LYS A 424 -23.30 -27.54 -34.08
CA LYS A 424 -24.54 -26.94 -33.55
C LYS A 424 -25.52 -28.01 -33.04
N LEU A 425 -25.73 -29.09 -33.80
CA LEU A 425 -26.61 -30.19 -33.42
C LEU A 425 -26.07 -31.01 -32.23
N LYS A 426 -24.76 -31.26 -32.18
CA LYS A 426 -24.14 -32.03 -31.08
C LYS A 426 -24.19 -31.32 -29.72
N ALA A 427 -24.10 -29.99 -29.70
CA ALA A 427 -24.16 -29.18 -28.48
C ALA A 427 -25.49 -29.30 -27.70
N VAL A 428 -26.57 -29.54 -28.43
CA VAL A 428 -27.92 -29.76 -27.87
C VAL A 428 -28.09 -31.19 -27.37
N VAL A 429 -27.25 -32.12 -27.85
CA VAL A 429 -27.41 -33.57 -27.65
C VAL A 429 -26.46 -34.11 -26.59
N THR A 430 -25.28 -33.51 -26.36
CA THR A 430 -24.30 -34.01 -25.38
C THR A 430 -23.85 -32.96 -24.36
N LYS A 431 -23.74 -33.39 -23.10
CA LYS A 431 -23.29 -32.56 -21.97
C LYS A 431 -21.87 -32.00 -22.17
N ASP A 432 -20.97 -32.80 -22.74
CA ASP A 432 -19.57 -32.41 -22.95
C ASP A 432 -19.44 -31.30 -24.01
N SER A 433 -20.25 -31.37 -25.07
CA SER A 433 -20.27 -30.32 -26.08
C SER A 433 -20.87 -29.02 -25.54
N ALA A 434 -21.88 -29.09 -24.67
CA ALA A 434 -22.42 -27.92 -23.98
C ALA A 434 -21.38 -27.26 -23.06
N GLN A 435 -20.63 -28.07 -22.29
CA GLN A 435 -19.57 -27.57 -21.41
C GLN A 435 -18.44 -26.89 -22.20
N ARG A 436 -17.95 -27.52 -23.27
CA ARG A 436 -16.93 -26.94 -24.13
C ARG A 436 -17.39 -25.62 -24.78
N ASN A 437 -18.65 -25.56 -25.20
CA ASN A 437 -19.22 -24.32 -25.74
C ASN A 437 -19.30 -23.22 -24.70
N LYS A 438 -19.71 -23.55 -23.46
CA LYS A 438 -19.71 -22.58 -22.36
C LYS A 438 -18.30 -22.03 -22.12
N LEU A 439 -17.31 -22.91 -22.00
CA LEU A 439 -15.91 -22.52 -21.82
C LEU A 439 -15.41 -21.62 -22.96
N LEU A 440 -15.77 -21.90 -24.21
CA LEU A 440 -15.45 -21.03 -25.34
C LEU A 440 -16.07 -19.64 -25.20
N MET A 441 -17.36 -19.54 -24.91
CA MET A 441 -18.00 -18.23 -24.74
C MET A 441 -17.39 -17.46 -23.56
N ASP A 442 -17.16 -18.12 -22.42
CA ASP A 442 -16.56 -17.51 -21.24
C ASP A 442 -15.13 -17.03 -21.53
N THR A 443 -14.32 -17.83 -22.24
CA THR A 443 -12.96 -17.46 -22.66
C THR A 443 -12.96 -16.22 -23.55
N ILE A 444 -13.88 -16.13 -24.52
CA ILE A 444 -13.99 -14.95 -25.40
C ILE A 444 -14.49 -13.74 -24.60
N LYS A 445 -15.43 -13.93 -23.67
CA LYS A 445 -15.93 -12.84 -22.80
C LYS A 445 -14.80 -12.23 -21.97
N GLU A 446 -13.94 -13.06 -21.39
CA GLU A 446 -12.75 -12.61 -20.63
C GLU A 446 -11.80 -11.76 -21.48
N GLN A 447 -11.69 -12.07 -22.78
CA GLN A 447 -10.81 -11.33 -23.70
C GLN A 447 -11.41 -10.03 -24.25
N VAL A 448 -12.74 -9.88 -24.21
CA VAL A 448 -13.44 -8.85 -24.98
C VAL A 448 -14.27 -7.90 -24.11
N MET A 449 -14.90 -8.35 -23.03
CA MET A 449 -15.91 -7.53 -22.33
C MET A 449 -15.32 -6.42 -21.45
N ASN A 450 -14.17 -6.67 -20.81
CA ASN A 450 -13.50 -5.75 -19.90
C ASN A 450 -12.03 -5.55 -20.32
N ALA A 451 -11.80 -5.40 -21.62
CA ALA A 451 -10.48 -5.44 -22.22
C ALA A 451 -9.77 -4.07 -22.26
N GLU A 452 -10.52 -2.97 -22.16
CA GLU A 452 -9.98 -1.62 -22.22
C GLU A 452 -10.22 -0.87 -20.91
N GLU A 453 -9.23 -0.11 -20.44
CA GLU A 453 -9.40 0.81 -19.31
C GLU A 453 -9.69 2.22 -19.84
N ILE A 454 -10.76 2.82 -19.33
CA ILE A 454 -11.13 4.21 -19.58
C ILE A 454 -10.88 4.99 -18.30
N TRP A 455 -10.05 6.03 -18.41
CA TRP A 455 -9.81 7.01 -17.36
C TRP A 455 -10.49 8.32 -17.75
N TYR A 456 -11.34 8.85 -16.88
CA TYR A 456 -12.03 10.12 -17.13
C TYR A 456 -12.19 10.97 -15.88
N ASP A 457 -12.19 12.29 -16.09
CA ASP A 457 -12.52 13.26 -15.05
C ASP A 457 -14.04 13.38 -14.93
N ALA A 458 -14.58 13.18 -13.73
CA ALA A 458 -16.02 13.33 -13.51
C ALA A 458 -16.40 14.81 -13.41
N ALA A 459 -16.73 15.42 -14.55
CA ALA A 459 -17.21 16.81 -14.60
C ALA A 459 -18.47 17.06 -13.74
N TRP A 460 -19.23 16.01 -13.47
CA TRP A 460 -20.42 16.01 -12.60
C TRP A 460 -20.09 15.91 -11.10
N ASP A 461 -18.85 15.59 -10.72
CA ASP A 461 -18.42 15.57 -9.32
C ASP A 461 -18.06 17.01 -8.86
N PRO A 462 -18.74 17.58 -7.85
CA PRO A 462 -18.48 18.92 -7.35
C PRO A 462 -17.05 19.13 -6.84
N GLN A 463 -16.38 18.06 -6.40
CA GLN A 463 -15.02 18.15 -5.89
C GLN A 463 -13.97 18.28 -7.01
N ARG A 464 -14.32 17.93 -8.27
CA ARG A 464 -13.47 17.98 -9.48
C ARG A 464 -12.06 17.34 -9.38
N ASP A 465 -11.74 16.69 -8.28
CA ASP A 465 -10.42 16.09 -8.00
C ASP A 465 -10.39 14.56 -8.14
N ARG A 466 -11.47 13.94 -8.63
CA ARG A 466 -11.57 12.48 -8.75
C ARG A 466 -11.50 12.03 -10.21
N GLN A 467 -10.39 11.38 -10.56
CA GLN A 467 -10.29 10.54 -11.75
C GLN A 467 -10.98 9.21 -11.50
N TYR A 468 -11.86 8.83 -12.42
CA TYR A 468 -12.55 7.55 -12.36
C TYR A 468 -11.97 6.60 -13.40
N ARG A 469 -11.82 5.34 -12.97
CA ARG A 469 -11.48 4.21 -13.85
C ARG A 469 -12.72 3.38 -14.13
N GLU A 470 -12.96 3.10 -15.41
CA GLU A 470 -13.94 2.13 -15.88
C GLU A 470 -13.31 1.11 -16.84
N THR A 471 -13.92 -0.06 -16.95
CA THR A 471 -13.54 -1.08 -17.92
C THR A 471 -14.56 -1.11 -19.06
N ALA A 472 -14.09 -1.23 -20.28
CA ALA A 472 -14.92 -1.25 -21.48
C ALA A 472 -14.62 -2.45 -22.38
N MET A 473 -15.55 -2.72 -23.30
CA MET A 473 -15.39 -3.73 -24.32
C MET A 473 -14.24 -3.38 -25.27
N LEU A 474 -13.52 -4.40 -25.76
CA LEU A 474 -12.49 -4.25 -26.79
C LEU A 474 -13.01 -3.41 -27.96
N ALA A 475 -12.19 -2.46 -28.43
CA ALA A 475 -12.59 -1.54 -29.48
C ALA A 475 -12.94 -2.27 -30.80
N PRO A 476 -13.93 -1.76 -31.59
CA PRO A 476 -14.39 -2.44 -32.80
C PRO A 476 -13.30 -2.69 -33.86
N ASP A 477 -12.34 -1.79 -33.99
CA ASP A 477 -11.19 -1.91 -34.89
C ASP A 477 -10.26 -3.06 -34.48
N LYS A 478 -9.98 -3.19 -33.18
CA LYS A 478 -9.22 -4.33 -32.64
C LYS A 478 -9.96 -5.65 -32.79
N ILE A 479 -11.29 -5.65 -32.60
CA ILE A 479 -12.11 -6.83 -32.86
C ILE A 479 -12.03 -7.22 -34.35
N ALA A 480 -12.23 -6.26 -35.25
CA ALA A 480 -12.17 -6.49 -36.70
C ALA A 480 -10.80 -6.97 -37.18
N ALA A 481 -9.71 -6.53 -36.53
CA ALA A 481 -8.35 -6.95 -36.84
C ALA A 481 -8.03 -8.37 -36.35
N ALA A 482 -8.57 -8.78 -35.19
CA ALA A 482 -8.17 -10.02 -34.51
C ALA A 482 -9.18 -11.17 -34.65
N TRP A 483 -10.41 -10.92 -35.11
CA TRP A 483 -11.49 -11.92 -35.12
C TRP A 483 -12.20 -12.03 -36.47
N ASP A 484 -12.60 -13.26 -36.80
CA ASP A 484 -13.37 -13.53 -38.02
C ASP A 484 -14.81 -12.97 -37.90
N PRO A 485 -15.32 -12.28 -38.93
CA PRO A 485 -16.65 -11.69 -38.90
C PRO A 485 -17.81 -12.66 -38.59
N ARG A 486 -17.64 -13.96 -38.86
CA ARG A 486 -18.66 -15.02 -38.66
C ARG A 486 -18.87 -15.36 -37.18
N TRP A 487 -17.99 -14.93 -36.28
CA TRP A 487 -18.20 -15.09 -34.84
C TRP A 487 -19.49 -14.40 -34.36
N LEU A 488 -19.84 -13.24 -34.95
CA LEU A 488 -21.06 -12.51 -34.62
C LEU A 488 -22.33 -13.35 -34.84
N ASP A 489 -22.43 -14.01 -36.00
CA ASP A 489 -23.55 -14.91 -36.31
C ASP A 489 -23.64 -16.07 -35.33
N LEU A 490 -22.50 -16.60 -34.91
CA LEU A 490 -22.44 -17.65 -33.91
C LEU A 490 -22.97 -17.19 -32.55
N PHE A 491 -22.60 -15.98 -32.11
CA PHE A 491 -23.05 -15.43 -30.83
C PHE A 491 -24.55 -15.13 -30.81
N ILE A 492 -25.09 -14.61 -31.93
CA ILE A 492 -26.53 -14.42 -32.12
C ILE A 492 -27.23 -15.77 -32.02
N HIS A 493 -26.74 -16.77 -32.74
CA HIS A 493 -27.35 -18.11 -32.75
C HIS A 493 -27.31 -18.79 -31.38
N ARG A 494 -26.26 -18.56 -30.59
CA ARG A 494 -26.08 -19.14 -29.24
C ARG A 494 -26.73 -18.32 -28.13
N ASP A 495 -27.43 -17.24 -28.47
CA ASP A 495 -28.07 -16.33 -27.52
C ASP A 495 -27.08 -15.76 -26.48
N VAL A 496 -25.92 -15.28 -26.94
CA VAL A 496 -24.86 -14.70 -26.07
C VAL A 496 -24.83 -13.18 -26.23
N PRO A 497 -25.77 -12.45 -25.60
CA PRO A 497 -25.98 -11.03 -25.88
C PRO A 497 -24.75 -10.17 -25.62
N GLU A 498 -23.94 -10.47 -24.62
CA GLU A 498 -22.76 -9.67 -24.29
C GLU A 498 -21.74 -9.67 -25.43
N LEU A 499 -21.46 -10.84 -26.02
CA LEU A 499 -20.57 -10.96 -27.16
C LEU A 499 -21.21 -10.40 -28.44
N VAL A 500 -22.53 -10.49 -28.61
CA VAL A 500 -23.21 -9.80 -29.73
C VAL A 500 -23.05 -8.29 -29.61
N CYS A 501 -23.11 -7.73 -28.40
CA CYS A 501 -22.89 -6.30 -28.18
C CYS A 501 -21.46 -5.90 -28.57
N ALA A 502 -20.46 -6.66 -28.12
CA ALA A 502 -19.07 -6.35 -28.42
C ALA A 502 -18.76 -6.47 -29.93
N PHE A 503 -19.27 -7.51 -30.59
CA PHE A 503 -18.97 -7.79 -32.01
C PHE A 503 -19.92 -7.10 -33.01
N ALA A 504 -20.91 -6.35 -32.54
CA ALA A 504 -21.82 -5.62 -33.41
C ALA A 504 -21.05 -4.66 -34.34
N ARG A 505 -21.55 -4.50 -35.57
CA ARG A 505 -20.95 -3.66 -36.60
C ARG A 505 -22.00 -3.11 -37.58
N PRO A 506 -21.74 -1.97 -38.24
CA PRO A 506 -22.76 -1.26 -39.03
C PRO A 506 -23.35 -2.05 -40.21
N ASP A 507 -22.56 -2.95 -40.81
CA ASP A 507 -22.89 -3.75 -41.99
C ASP A 507 -23.64 -5.06 -41.65
N HIS A 508 -24.11 -5.22 -40.41
CA HIS A 508 -24.75 -6.46 -39.94
C HIS A 508 -26.15 -6.23 -39.33
N ALA A 509 -27.16 -6.05 -40.19
CA ALA A 509 -28.54 -5.72 -39.76
C ALA A 509 -29.15 -6.70 -38.74
N GLU A 510 -28.79 -7.98 -38.81
CA GLU A 510 -29.28 -9.03 -37.90
C GLU A 510 -28.86 -8.82 -36.44
N SER A 511 -27.68 -8.21 -36.18
CA SER A 511 -27.24 -7.97 -34.80
C SER A 511 -28.07 -6.85 -34.18
N ARG A 512 -28.35 -5.79 -34.93
CA ARG A 512 -29.26 -4.70 -34.51
C ARG A 512 -30.64 -5.24 -34.16
N ARG A 513 -31.22 -6.07 -35.05
CA ARG A 513 -32.52 -6.70 -34.82
C ARG A 513 -32.53 -7.57 -33.57
N TYR A 514 -31.50 -8.39 -33.38
CA TYR A 514 -31.35 -9.22 -32.19
C TYR A 514 -31.28 -8.38 -30.91
N LEU A 515 -30.47 -7.31 -30.88
CA LEU A 515 -30.32 -6.44 -29.71
C LEU A 515 -31.60 -5.68 -29.37
N LEU A 516 -32.32 -5.16 -30.38
CA LEU A 516 -33.63 -4.53 -30.20
C LEU A 516 -34.67 -5.51 -29.63
N ASN A 517 -34.67 -6.76 -30.12
CA ASN A 517 -35.56 -7.79 -29.59
C ASN A 517 -35.31 -8.07 -28.10
N LYS A 518 -34.05 -8.04 -27.65
CA LYS A 518 -33.70 -8.18 -26.22
C LYS A 518 -34.26 -7.04 -25.36
N LEU A 519 -34.46 -5.85 -25.92
CA LEU A 519 -35.08 -4.71 -25.23
C LEU A 519 -36.62 -4.72 -25.27
N SER A 520 -37.24 -5.45 -26.20
CA SER A 520 -38.69 -5.42 -26.41
C SER A 520 -39.52 -6.16 -25.34
N GLY A 521 -38.96 -7.16 -24.66
CA GLY A 521 -39.69 -7.99 -23.68
C GLY A 521 -39.77 -7.35 -22.29
N GLN A 522 -40.89 -6.73 -21.92
CA GLN A 522 -41.02 -5.97 -20.66
C GLN A 522 -40.63 -6.75 -19.39
N LYS A 523 -41.08 -8.01 -19.21
CA LYS A 523 -40.76 -8.81 -18.02
C LYS A 523 -39.29 -9.25 -17.99
N GLU A 524 -38.75 -9.63 -19.14
CA GLU A 524 -37.36 -10.08 -19.26
C GLU A 524 -36.38 -8.92 -19.13
N LEU A 525 -36.70 -7.77 -19.73
CA LEU A 525 -35.97 -6.52 -19.58
C LEU A 525 -35.90 -6.12 -18.11
N GLN A 526 -37.03 -6.08 -17.37
CA GLN A 526 -37.01 -5.73 -15.95
C GLN A 526 -36.15 -6.69 -15.11
N ARG A 527 -36.11 -7.98 -15.46
CA ARG A 527 -35.21 -8.94 -14.80
C ARG A 527 -33.76 -8.66 -15.14
N MET A 528 -33.44 -8.37 -16.40
CA MET A 528 -32.08 -8.07 -16.87
C MET A 528 -31.53 -6.77 -16.29
N LEU A 529 -32.36 -5.73 -16.17
CA LEU A 529 -31.99 -4.42 -15.63
C LEU A 529 -31.55 -4.45 -14.16
N ARG A 530 -31.81 -5.55 -13.43
CA ARG A 530 -31.23 -5.78 -12.09
C ARG A 530 -29.72 -6.02 -12.15
N ASN A 531 -29.21 -6.51 -13.27
CA ASN A 531 -27.79 -6.55 -13.55
C ASN A 531 -27.41 -5.24 -14.27
N HIS A 532 -26.71 -4.37 -13.55
CA HIS A 532 -26.42 -3.01 -14.02
C HIS A 532 -25.52 -2.96 -15.26
N ASP A 533 -24.80 -4.04 -15.58
CA ASP A 533 -23.90 -4.12 -16.74
C ASP A 533 -24.64 -4.42 -18.05
N VAL A 534 -25.86 -4.97 -17.99
CA VAL A 534 -26.58 -5.42 -19.19
C VAL A 534 -27.03 -4.25 -20.05
N LEU A 535 -27.55 -3.18 -19.44
CA LEU A 535 -28.05 -2.03 -20.17
C LEU A 535 -26.94 -1.27 -20.91
N PRO A 536 -25.80 -0.90 -20.28
CA PRO A 536 -24.66 -0.30 -20.97
C PRO A 536 -24.17 -1.16 -22.14
N ASN A 537 -24.09 -2.48 -21.94
CA ASN A 537 -23.65 -3.40 -22.98
C ASN A 537 -24.58 -3.37 -24.20
N LEU A 538 -25.90 -3.46 -23.97
CA LEU A 538 -26.89 -3.43 -25.06
C LEU A 538 -26.83 -2.14 -25.87
N PHE A 539 -26.72 -0.98 -25.20
CA PHE A 539 -26.61 0.31 -25.88
C PHE A 539 -25.27 0.49 -26.61
N THR A 540 -24.18 0.00 -26.02
CA THR A 540 -22.87 -0.07 -26.71
C THR A 540 -22.98 -0.89 -28.00
N GLY A 541 -23.65 -2.05 -27.94
CA GLY A 541 -23.89 -2.89 -29.11
C GLY A 541 -24.77 -2.25 -30.17
N LEU A 542 -25.84 -1.55 -29.77
CA LEU A 542 -26.73 -0.86 -30.71
C LEU A 542 -26.00 0.29 -31.43
N ALA A 543 -25.19 1.06 -30.70
CA ALA A 543 -24.34 2.09 -31.30
C ALA A 543 -23.33 1.49 -32.29
N ARG A 544 -22.63 0.41 -31.90
CA ARG A 544 -21.72 -0.33 -32.78
C ARG A 544 -22.42 -0.90 -34.02
N SER A 545 -23.71 -1.25 -33.93
CA SER A 545 -24.51 -1.72 -35.07
C SER A 545 -24.86 -0.64 -36.09
N GLY A 546 -24.42 0.61 -35.90
CA GLY A 546 -24.71 1.74 -36.78
C GLY A 546 -26.14 2.27 -36.62
N MET A 547 -26.74 2.13 -35.44
CA MET A 547 -28.02 2.75 -35.13
C MET A 547 -27.84 4.27 -35.02
N PRO A 548 -28.69 5.10 -35.64
CA PRO A 548 -28.57 6.55 -35.55
C PRO A 548 -28.72 7.06 -34.11
N ASP A 549 -27.95 8.09 -33.75
CA ASP A 549 -27.94 8.66 -32.39
C ASP A 549 -29.33 9.12 -31.92
N HIS A 550 -30.13 9.74 -32.81
CA HIS A 550 -31.51 10.11 -32.50
C HIS A 550 -32.35 8.92 -31.99
N ASP A 551 -32.25 7.78 -32.68
CA ASP A 551 -33.02 6.58 -32.34
C ASP A 551 -32.47 5.94 -31.05
N LEU A 552 -31.15 5.96 -30.85
CA LEU A 552 -30.51 5.53 -29.61
C LEU A 552 -30.96 6.39 -28.43
N HIS A 553 -31.01 7.71 -28.61
CA HIS A 553 -31.42 8.65 -27.58
C HIS A 553 -32.87 8.42 -27.18
N GLU A 554 -33.80 8.36 -28.14
CA GLU A 554 -35.22 8.05 -27.86
C GLU A 554 -35.39 6.69 -27.17
N LEU A 555 -34.63 5.68 -27.61
CA LEU A 555 -34.68 4.36 -27.00
C LEU A 555 -34.16 4.38 -25.56
N LEU A 556 -33.05 5.08 -25.28
CA LEU A 556 -32.47 5.16 -23.94
C LEU A 556 -33.41 5.85 -22.97
N ILE A 557 -33.91 7.04 -23.31
CA ILE A 557 -34.83 7.78 -22.43
C ILE A 557 -36.10 6.97 -22.17
N SER A 558 -36.64 6.28 -23.19
CA SER A 558 -37.80 5.41 -23.03
C SER A 558 -37.53 4.21 -22.11
N VAL A 559 -36.32 3.63 -22.17
CA VAL A 559 -35.91 2.56 -21.26
C VAL A 559 -35.72 3.08 -19.84
N LEU A 560 -35.17 4.29 -19.66
CA LEU A 560 -34.99 4.90 -18.34
C LEU A 560 -36.33 5.26 -17.68
N GLU A 561 -37.30 5.76 -18.44
CA GLU A 561 -38.65 6.07 -17.96
C GLU A 561 -39.43 4.82 -17.53
N ASN A 562 -39.31 3.74 -18.31
CA ASN A 562 -40.03 2.49 -18.05
C ASN A 562 -39.26 1.53 -17.12
N GLY A 563 -37.95 1.72 -16.98
CA GLY A 563 -37.01 0.84 -16.32
C GLY A 563 -36.94 1.04 -14.81
N LYS A 564 -38.06 0.90 -14.09
CA LYS A 564 -38.13 1.05 -12.62
C LYS A 564 -37.08 0.24 -11.83
N SER A 565 -36.53 -0.82 -12.42
CA SER A 565 -35.50 -1.67 -11.80
C SER A 565 -34.05 -1.23 -12.08
N TYR A 566 -33.81 -0.30 -13.01
CA TYR A 566 -32.47 0.19 -13.34
C TYR A 566 -32.13 1.41 -12.48
N LEU A 567 -31.55 1.15 -11.30
CA LEU A 567 -31.12 2.18 -10.34
C LEU A 567 -29.64 1.96 -10.00
N PRO A 568 -28.72 2.24 -10.95
CA PRO A 568 -27.31 2.00 -10.71
C PRO A 568 -26.76 2.95 -9.64
N TYR A 569 -25.70 2.54 -8.96
CA TYR A 569 -24.94 3.42 -8.07
C TYR A 569 -24.48 4.68 -8.81
N ARG A 570 -23.94 4.47 -10.01
CA ARG A 570 -23.52 5.48 -10.98
C ARG A 570 -23.87 4.98 -12.38
N PHE A 571 -24.31 5.85 -13.28
CA PHE A 571 -24.42 5.52 -14.69
C PHE A 571 -23.04 5.20 -15.27
N ASP A 572 -22.97 4.10 -16.02
CA ASP A 572 -21.82 3.72 -16.83
C ASP A 572 -21.38 4.87 -17.74
N TYR A 573 -20.07 4.99 -17.97
CA TYR A 573 -19.48 6.08 -18.74
C TYR A 573 -20.08 6.19 -20.14
N PHE A 574 -20.29 5.08 -20.85
CA PHE A 574 -20.87 5.11 -22.19
C PHE A 574 -22.31 5.66 -22.18
N LEU A 575 -23.14 5.16 -21.26
CA LEU A 575 -24.51 5.67 -21.12
C LEU A 575 -24.52 7.14 -20.71
N PHE A 576 -23.61 7.56 -19.83
CA PHE A 576 -23.48 8.95 -19.44
C PHE A 576 -23.10 9.86 -20.62
N GLN A 577 -22.14 9.46 -21.45
CA GLN A 577 -21.80 10.20 -22.68
C GLN A 577 -22.98 10.26 -23.65
N LEU A 578 -23.72 9.17 -23.80
CA LEU A 578 -24.92 9.14 -24.65
C LEU A 578 -26.01 10.09 -24.14
N MET A 579 -26.19 10.18 -22.81
CA MET A 579 -27.14 11.12 -22.19
C MET A 579 -26.74 12.59 -22.38
N LEU A 580 -25.45 12.92 -22.41
CA LEU A 580 -24.98 14.28 -22.72
C LEU A 580 -25.32 14.72 -24.14
N GLY A 581 -25.47 13.77 -25.07
CA GLY A 581 -25.89 14.01 -26.45
C GLY A 581 -27.40 14.10 -26.66
N PHE A 582 -28.23 13.99 -25.62
CA PHE A 582 -29.68 14.05 -25.76
C PHE A 582 -30.15 15.39 -26.36
N PRO A 583 -31.28 15.43 -27.09
CA PRO A 583 -31.91 16.68 -27.48
C PRO A 583 -32.29 17.51 -26.26
N ALA A 584 -32.12 18.84 -26.34
CA ALA A 584 -32.44 19.76 -25.24
C ALA A 584 -33.87 19.60 -24.69
N SER A 585 -34.82 19.25 -25.59
CA SER A 585 -36.21 18.94 -25.25
C SER A 585 -36.42 17.79 -24.25
N TYR A 586 -35.41 16.95 -24.00
CA TYR A 586 -35.52 15.82 -23.06
C TYR A 586 -35.27 16.23 -21.60
N HIS A 587 -34.88 17.48 -21.31
CA HIS A 587 -34.55 17.89 -19.95
C HIS A 587 -35.72 17.63 -18.97
N SER A 588 -36.97 17.90 -19.36
CA SER A 588 -38.14 17.68 -18.49
C SER A 588 -38.42 16.19 -18.25
N ARG A 589 -38.10 15.33 -19.22
CA ARG A 589 -38.22 13.87 -19.09
C ARG A 589 -37.21 13.34 -18.06
N LEU A 590 -35.97 13.82 -18.11
CA LEU A 590 -34.94 13.47 -17.14
C LEU A 590 -35.24 13.99 -15.73
N GLU A 591 -35.79 15.20 -15.59
CA GLU A 591 -36.19 15.75 -14.29
C GLU A 591 -37.18 14.84 -13.56
N ALA A 592 -38.09 14.19 -14.29
CA ALA A 592 -39.04 13.24 -13.72
C ALA A 592 -38.38 11.96 -13.16
N LEU A 593 -37.15 11.66 -13.56
CA LEU A 593 -36.40 10.48 -13.11
C LEU A 593 -35.56 10.74 -11.85
N VAL A 594 -35.19 11.99 -11.59
CA VAL A 594 -34.32 12.38 -10.46
C VAL A 594 -34.85 11.88 -9.10
N PRO A 595 -36.16 12.00 -8.76
CA PRO A 595 -36.67 11.54 -7.47
C PRO A 595 -36.59 10.03 -7.26
N ASN A 596 -36.47 9.26 -8.34
CA ASN A 596 -36.40 7.80 -8.27
C ASN A 596 -34.98 7.27 -8.02
N GLN A 597 -33.95 8.13 -8.11
CA GLN A 597 -32.56 7.72 -7.90
C GLN A 597 -32.26 7.50 -6.42
N ARG A 598 -31.70 6.33 -6.10
CA ARG A 598 -31.35 5.95 -4.73
C ARG A 598 -30.00 6.52 -4.27
N TYR A 599 -29.05 6.67 -5.20
CA TYR A 599 -27.66 6.98 -4.89
C TYR A 599 -27.33 8.43 -5.29
N TYR A 600 -26.38 9.02 -4.58
CA TYR A 600 -25.97 10.40 -4.80
C TYR A 600 -25.33 10.57 -6.18
N GLU A 601 -24.48 9.63 -6.60
CA GLU A 601 -23.70 9.71 -7.84
C GLU A 601 -24.60 9.67 -9.08
N SER A 602 -25.50 8.69 -9.17
CA SER A 602 -26.47 8.63 -10.28
C SER A 602 -27.40 9.85 -10.31
N ARG A 603 -27.78 10.37 -9.14
CA ARG A 603 -28.55 11.62 -9.05
C ARG A 603 -27.76 12.83 -9.56
N ALA A 604 -26.51 12.99 -9.12
CA ALA A 604 -25.63 14.09 -9.52
C ALA A 604 -25.35 14.05 -11.04
N GLN A 605 -25.17 12.85 -11.61
CA GLN A 605 -25.02 12.69 -13.07
C GLN A 605 -26.27 13.14 -13.83
N LEU A 606 -27.47 12.77 -13.38
CA LEU A 606 -28.70 13.24 -14.02
C LEU A 606 -28.87 14.76 -13.91
N GLU A 607 -28.64 15.32 -12.72
CA GLU A 607 -28.72 16.76 -12.50
C GLU A 607 -27.71 17.52 -13.39
N TYR A 608 -26.50 16.97 -13.56
CA TYR A 608 -25.50 17.51 -14.48
C TYR A 608 -25.95 17.46 -15.94
N VAL A 609 -26.48 16.32 -16.41
CA VAL A 609 -27.01 16.20 -17.78
C VAL A 609 -28.15 17.19 -18.00
N ILE A 610 -29.10 17.30 -17.07
CA ILE A 610 -30.23 18.24 -17.16
C ILE A 610 -29.73 19.68 -17.28
N HIS A 611 -28.74 20.06 -16.46
CA HIS A 611 -28.13 21.39 -16.54
C HIS A 611 -27.43 21.62 -17.89
N HIS A 612 -26.69 20.61 -18.38
CA HIS A 612 -26.03 20.65 -19.67
C HIS A 612 -27.02 20.86 -20.82
N LEU A 613 -28.12 20.10 -20.85
CA LEU A 613 -29.16 20.18 -21.89
C LEU A 613 -29.89 21.52 -21.89
N LYS A 614 -30.20 22.08 -20.70
CA LYS A 614 -30.81 23.41 -20.59
C LYS A 614 -29.89 24.54 -21.06
N GLY A 615 -28.57 24.34 -21.01
CA GLY A 615 -27.60 25.29 -21.55
C GLY A 615 -27.46 25.24 -23.08
N GLN A 616 -28.10 24.27 -23.74
CA GLN A 616 -28.11 24.15 -25.21
C GLN A 616 -29.37 24.78 -25.86
N GLU A 617 -30.40 25.12 -25.07
CA GLU A 617 -31.56 25.94 -25.51
C GLU A 617 -31.20 27.42 -25.60
#